data_AF-A0A6J4HID1-F1
#
_entry.id   AF-A0A6J4HID1-F1
#
_cell.length_a   1.000
_cell.length_b   1.000
_cell.length_c   1.000
_cell.angle_alpha   90.00
_cell.angle_beta   90.00
_cell.angle_gamma   90.00
#
_symmetry.space_group_name_H-M   'P 1'
#
loop_
_entity.id
_entity.type
_entity.pdbx_description
1 polymer ?
#
loop_
_entity_poly.entity_id
_entity_poly.type
_entity_poly.pdbx_seq_one_letter_code
_entity_poly.pdbx_strand_id
1 'polypeptide(L)'
;MRVVDLIAKKRDCERLSAEEISWLIDSYVHGEVPDYQMAAWAMAVVCRGMDDAETADLTLAMARSGEMLDLHAIAPITVDKHSTGGVGDKTSLVLGPMCAAIGLTVAKMSGRGLGF
;
A
#
# COMPACT_ATOMS: atom_id res chain seq x y z
N MET A 1 -6.62 -18.62 -11.98
CA MET A 1 -5.96 -17.54 -12.74
C MET A 1 -4.48 -17.89 -12.87
N ARG A 2 -3.73 -17.38 -13.87
CA ARG A 2 -2.28 -17.62 -13.94
C ARG A 2 -1.55 -16.28 -13.92
N VAL A 3 -0.48 -16.20 -13.12
CA VAL A 3 0.30 -14.96 -12.98
C VAL A 3 0.88 -14.48 -14.32
N VAL A 4 1.28 -15.42 -15.19
CA VAL A 4 1.80 -15.09 -16.53
C VAL A 4 0.79 -14.36 -17.40
N ASP A 5 -0.51 -14.62 -17.23
CA ASP A 5 -1.57 -13.93 -17.98
C ASP A 5 -1.72 -12.48 -17.46
N LEU A 6 -1.63 -12.28 -16.14
CA LEU A 6 -1.70 -10.95 -15.53
C LEU A 6 -0.49 -10.08 -15.88
N ILE A 7 0.71 -10.68 -15.93
CA ILE A 7 1.93 -10.01 -16.40
C ILE A 7 1.74 -9.58 -17.86
N ALA A 8 1.25 -10.46 -18.72
CA ALA A 8 1.02 -10.16 -20.14
C ALA A 8 0.00 -9.02 -20.31
N LYS A 9 -1.14 -9.09 -19.62
CA LYS A 9 -2.15 -8.02 -19.62
C LYS A 9 -1.54 -6.68 -19.25
N LYS A 10 -0.84 -6.60 -18.11
CA LYS A 10 -0.25 -5.34 -17.66
C LYS A 10 0.83 -4.83 -18.62
N ARG A 11 1.68 -5.70 -19.17
CA ARG A 11 2.69 -5.37 -20.19
C ARG A 11 2.06 -4.74 -21.43
N ASP A 12 0.92 -5.26 -21.84
CA ASP A 12 0.18 -4.89 -23.06
C ASP A 12 -0.82 -3.74 -22.82
N CYS A 13 -0.67 -3.02 -21.71
CA CYS A 13 -1.49 -1.87 -21.30
C CYS A 13 -2.97 -2.22 -21.04
N GLU A 14 -3.27 -3.49 -20.76
CA GLU A 14 -4.60 -3.89 -20.33
C GLU A 14 -4.78 -3.67 -18.82
N ARG A 15 -6.01 -3.29 -18.47
CA ARG A 15 -6.44 -3.09 -17.10
C ARG A 15 -6.66 -4.44 -16.41
N LEU A 16 -6.19 -4.57 -15.17
CA LEU A 16 -6.52 -5.68 -14.28
C LEU A 16 -7.82 -5.39 -13.54
N SER A 17 -8.67 -6.40 -13.38
CA SER A 17 -9.86 -6.29 -12.54
C SER A 17 -9.50 -6.30 -11.05
N ALA A 18 -10.41 -5.83 -10.20
CA ALA A 18 -10.28 -5.92 -8.75
C ALA A 18 -10.05 -7.38 -8.28
N GLU A 19 -10.75 -8.34 -8.91
CA GLU A 19 -10.61 -9.78 -8.63
C GLU A 19 -9.23 -10.30 -9.03
N GLU A 20 -8.69 -9.86 -10.18
CA GLU A 20 -7.35 -10.22 -10.63
C GLU A 20 -6.26 -9.68 -9.69
N ILE A 21 -6.40 -8.42 -9.27
CA ILE A 21 -5.46 -7.80 -8.32
C ILE A 21 -5.54 -8.49 -6.95
N SER A 22 -6.75 -8.71 -6.43
CA SER A 22 -6.93 -9.39 -5.14
C SER A 22 -6.37 -10.80 -5.16
N TRP A 23 -6.63 -11.57 -6.22
CA TRP A 23 -6.09 -12.91 -6.37
C TRP A 23 -4.56 -12.91 -6.43
N LEU A 24 -3.96 -11.98 -7.18
CA LEU A 24 -2.49 -11.88 -7.30
C LEU A 24 -1.83 -11.59 -5.93
N ILE A 25 -2.35 -10.61 -5.20
CA ILE A 25 -1.81 -10.22 -3.89
C ILE A 25 -1.98 -11.36 -2.88
N ASP A 26 -3.15 -11.96 -2.80
CA ASP A 26 -3.42 -13.08 -1.89
C ASP A 26 -2.51 -14.28 -2.19
N SER A 27 -2.38 -14.65 -3.46
CA SER A 27 -1.52 -15.76 -3.88
C SER A 27 -0.03 -15.47 -3.59
N TYR A 28 0.41 -14.22 -3.73
CA TYR A 28 1.80 -13.83 -3.40
C TYR A 28 2.06 -13.88 -1.89
N VAL A 29 1.15 -13.36 -1.07
CA VAL A 29 1.27 -13.38 0.40
C VAL A 29 1.29 -14.82 0.94
N HIS A 30 0.55 -15.75 0.32
CA HIS A 30 0.55 -17.17 0.68
C HIS A 30 1.73 -17.98 0.09
N GLY A 31 2.65 -17.33 -0.64
CA GLY A 31 3.84 -17.98 -1.21
C GLY A 31 3.57 -18.86 -2.44
N GLU A 32 2.38 -18.75 -3.04
CA GLU A 32 2.00 -19.48 -4.27
C GLU A 32 2.57 -18.83 -5.53
N VAL A 33 2.85 -17.52 -5.48
CA VAL A 33 3.52 -16.77 -6.55
C VAL A 33 4.99 -16.58 -6.19
N PRO A 34 5.92 -17.14 -6.98
CA PRO A 34 7.34 -16.94 -6.73
C PRO A 34 7.78 -15.52 -7.08
N ASP A 35 8.79 -15.02 -6.36
CA ASP A 35 9.31 -13.65 -6.45
C ASP A 35 9.63 -13.20 -7.89
N TYR A 36 10.13 -14.11 -8.74
CA TYR A 36 10.49 -13.76 -10.12
C TYR A 36 9.27 -13.38 -10.98
N GLN A 37 8.08 -13.92 -10.68
CA GLN A 37 6.85 -13.52 -11.36
C GLN A 37 6.33 -12.19 -10.82
N MET A 38 6.39 -12.00 -9.50
CA MET A 38 5.97 -10.74 -8.89
C MET A 38 6.88 -9.57 -9.32
N ALA A 39 8.19 -9.79 -9.41
CA ALA A 39 9.14 -8.82 -9.93
C ALA A 39 8.86 -8.46 -11.40
N ALA A 40 8.51 -9.44 -12.24
CA ALA A 40 8.13 -9.20 -13.63
C ALA A 40 6.84 -8.38 -13.74
N TRP A 41 5.83 -8.69 -12.92
CA TRP A 41 4.59 -7.90 -12.85
C TRP A 41 4.85 -6.47 -12.36
N ALA A 42 5.66 -6.30 -11.30
CA ALA A 42 6.02 -5.00 -10.77
C ALA A 42 6.74 -4.13 -11.82
N MET A 43 7.66 -4.72 -12.60
CA MET A 43 8.31 -4.00 -13.72
C MET A 43 7.30 -3.60 -14.81
N ALA A 44 6.32 -4.45 -15.12
CA ALA A 44 5.25 -4.08 -16.05
C ALA A 44 4.43 -2.89 -15.54
N VAL A 45 4.11 -2.85 -14.24
CA VAL A 45 3.46 -1.69 -13.59
C VAL A 45 4.33 -0.44 -13.66
N VAL A 46 5.65 -0.54 -13.41
CA VAL A 46 6.57 0.61 -13.55
C VAL A 46 6.55 1.17 -14.98
N CYS A 47 6.52 0.32 -15.99
CA CYS A 47 6.55 0.75 -17.39
C CYS A 47 5.20 1.27 -17.93
N ARG A 48 4.07 0.76 -17.42
CA ARG A 48 2.73 1.04 -17.98
C ARG A 48 1.82 1.82 -17.04
N GLY A 49 2.15 1.89 -15.76
CA GLY A 49 1.31 2.48 -14.73
C GLY A 49 0.08 1.63 -14.40
N MET A 50 -0.78 2.25 -13.58
CA MET A 50 -2.09 1.76 -13.19
C MET A 50 -3.04 2.97 -13.21
N ASP A 51 -4.30 2.75 -13.54
CA ASP A 51 -5.31 3.79 -13.33
C ASP A 51 -5.68 3.95 -11.85
N ASP A 52 -6.47 4.97 -11.52
CA ASP A 52 -6.86 5.27 -10.14
C ASP A 52 -7.63 4.11 -9.49
N ALA A 53 -8.45 3.39 -10.26
CA ALA A 53 -9.24 2.30 -9.75
C ALA A 53 -8.38 1.05 -9.48
N GLU A 54 -7.47 0.71 -10.39
CA GLU A 54 -6.47 -0.34 -10.17
C GLU A 54 -5.59 -0.03 -8.96
N THR A 55 -5.17 1.23 -8.80
CA THR A 55 -4.35 1.68 -7.67
C THR A 55 -5.11 1.56 -6.34
N ALA A 56 -6.40 1.92 -6.33
CA ALA A 56 -7.27 1.76 -5.18
C ALA A 56 -7.47 0.27 -4.83
N ASP A 57 -7.72 -0.57 -5.83
CA ASP A 57 -7.91 -2.01 -5.66
C ASP A 57 -6.64 -2.68 -5.12
N LEU A 58 -5.46 -2.31 -5.63
CA LEU A 58 -4.17 -2.78 -5.12
C LEU A 58 -3.96 -2.36 -3.67
N THR A 59 -4.25 -1.10 -3.35
CA THR A 59 -4.13 -0.57 -1.99
C THR A 59 -5.01 -1.34 -1.01
N LEU A 60 -6.26 -1.60 -1.37
CA LEU A 60 -7.20 -2.34 -0.53
C LEU A 60 -6.84 -3.82 -0.41
N ALA A 61 -6.37 -4.46 -1.49
CA ALA A 61 -5.91 -5.84 -1.46
C ALA A 61 -4.71 -6.01 -0.53
N MET A 62 -3.75 -5.09 -0.58
CA MET A 62 -2.60 -5.08 0.33
C MET A 62 -2.99 -4.75 1.78
N ALA A 63 -3.89 -3.79 2.00
CA ALA A 63 -4.34 -3.45 3.35
C ALA A 63 -5.08 -4.62 4.02
N ARG A 64 -5.85 -5.39 3.25
CA ARG A 64 -6.65 -6.52 3.73
C ARG A 64 -5.90 -7.85 3.80
N SER A 65 -4.64 -7.92 3.36
CA SER A 65 -3.84 -9.15 3.42
C SER A 65 -3.34 -9.47 4.83
N GLY A 66 -3.55 -8.57 5.79
CA GLY A 66 -3.21 -8.75 7.20
C GLY A 66 -4.33 -8.29 8.13
N GLU A 67 -3.96 -8.00 9.37
CA GLU A 67 -4.90 -7.53 10.39
C GLU A 67 -5.31 -6.06 10.18
N MET A 68 -6.59 -5.77 10.40
CA MET A 68 -7.16 -4.42 10.36
C MET A 68 -7.42 -3.95 11.79
N LEU A 69 -6.66 -2.96 12.25
CA LEU A 69 -6.79 -2.41 13.59
C LEU A 69 -8.02 -1.48 13.69
N ASP A 70 -8.97 -1.82 14.58
CA ASP A 70 -10.10 -0.93 14.91
C ASP A 70 -9.82 -0.17 16.21
N LEU A 71 -9.81 1.17 16.11
CA LEU A 71 -9.53 2.08 17.21
C LEU A 71 -10.76 2.81 17.72
N HIS A 72 -11.95 2.61 17.13
CA HIS A 72 -13.15 3.39 17.45
C HIS A 72 -13.54 3.31 18.93
N ALA A 73 -13.32 2.16 19.57
CA ALA A 73 -13.65 1.95 20.98
C ALA A 73 -12.82 2.83 21.94
N ILE A 74 -11.61 3.25 21.54
CA ILE A 74 -10.70 4.02 22.39
C ILE A 74 -10.48 5.45 21.88
N ALA A 75 -10.66 5.69 20.59
CA ALA A 75 -10.48 6.97 19.94
C ALA A 75 -11.48 7.09 18.77
N PRO A 76 -12.65 7.71 18.98
CA PRO A 76 -13.68 7.80 17.94
C PRO A 76 -13.21 8.65 16.74
N ILE A 77 -12.22 9.52 16.94
CA ILE A 77 -11.54 10.25 15.88
C ILE A 77 -10.04 10.07 16.06
N THR A 78 -9.42 9.41 15.10
CA THR A 78 -7.96 9.25 15.00
C THR A 78 -7.43 10.05 13.83
N VAL A 79 -6.26 10.66 13.99
CA VAL A 79 -5.54 11.34 12.91
C VAL A 79 -4.17 10.68 12.70
N ASP A 80 -3.72 10.67 11.46
CA ASP A 80 -2.36 10.28 11.08
C ASP A 80 -1.83 11.27 10.03
N LYS A 81 -0.51 11.39 9.96
CA LYS A 81 0.21 12.09 8.91
C LYS A 81 1.28 11.17 8.36
N HIS A 82 1.34 11.02 7.04
CA HIS A 82 2.41 10.31 6.36
C HIS A 82 3.24 11.28 5.50
N SER A 83 4.53 11.00 5.35
CA SER A 83 5.44 11.70 4.41
C SER A 83 5.87 10.70 3.35
N THR A 84 5.94 11.09 2.07
CA THR A 84 6.45 10.22 1.01
C THR A 84 7.97 9.96 1.13
N GLY A 85 8.68 10.83 1.85
CA GLY A 85 10.13 10.80 2.01
C GLY A 85 10.70 12.21 1.93
N GLY A 86 11.89 12.43 2.48
CA GLY A 86 12.55 13.74 2.42
C GLY A 86 13.84 13.79 3.21
N VAL A 87 14.78 14.61 2.73
CA VAL A 87 16.08 14.82 3.41
C VAL A 87 15.89 15.79 4.57
N GLY A 88 16.04 15.27 5.79
CA GLY A 88 15.91 16.08 7.01
C GLY A 88 14.47 16.43 7.40
N ASP A 89 13.46 15.75 6.81
CA ASP A 89 12.06 15.94 7.21
C ASP A 89 11.83 15.44 8.65
N LYS A 90 11.79 16.39 9.58
CA LYS A 90 11.52 16.16 11.01
C LYS A 90 10.08 16.53 11.39
N THR A 91 9.20 16.80 10.42
CA THR A 91 7.83 17.27 10.70
C THR A 91 7.09 16.33 11.65
N SER A 92 7.19 15.01 11.46
CA SER A 92 6.50 14.03 12.30
C SER A 92 6.91 14.10 13.79
N LEU A 93 8.18 14.43 14.07
CA LEU A 93 8.70 14.53 15.45
C LEU A 93 8.07 15.69 16.23
N VAL A 94 7.65 16.74 15.52
CA VAL A 94 7.07 17.95 16.11
C VAL A 94 5.55 17.92 16.03
N LEU A 95 5.00 17.54 14.87
CA LEU A 95 3.57 17.58 14.59
C LEU A 95 2.77 16.60 15.47
N GLY A 96 3.29 15.40 15.72
CA GLY A 96 2.62 14.41 16.56
C GLY A 96 2.34 14.94 17.97
N PRO A 97 3.37 15.38 18.72
CA PRO A 97 3.18 16.00 20.04
C PRO A 97 2.31 17.26 20.00
N MET A 98 2.42 18.11 18.97
CA MET A 98 1.57 19.30 18.84
C MET A 98 0.09 18.96 18.72
N CYS A 99 -0.27 17.99 17.87
CA CYS A 99 -1.65 17.53 17.72
C CYS A 99 -2.16 16.86 19.00
N ALA A 100 -1.33 16.06 19.66
CA ALA A 100 -1.68 15.44 20.94
C ALA A 100 -1.93 16.48 22.05
N ALA A 101 -1.14 17.55 22.10
CA ALA A 101 -1.26 18.61 23.11
C ALA A 101 -2.58 19.40 22.99
N ILE A 102 -3.21 19.43 21.81
CA ILE A 102 -4.52 20.06 21.59
C ILE A 102 -5.69 19.07 21.65
N GLY A 103 -5.45 17.84 22.10
CA GLY A 103 -6.48 16.83 22.37
C GLY A 103 -6.79 15.87 21.22
N LEU A 104 -5.99 15.83 20.16
CA LEU A 104 -6.17 14.86 19.07
C LEU A 104 -5.48 13.53 19.40
N THR A 105 -6.14 12.41 19.08
CA THR A 105 -5.48 11.09 19.14
C THR A 105 -4.67 10.86 17.86
N VAL A 106 -3.34 10.89 17.98
CA VAL A 106 -2.42 10.64 16.86
C VAL A 106 -2.04 9.15 16.84
N ALA A 107 -2.77 8.35 16.05
CA ALA A 107 -2.53 6.91 15.92
C ALA A 107 -1.63 6.64 14.70
N LYS A 108 -0.32 6.76 14.91
CA LYS A 108 0.67 6.76 13.83
C LYS A 108 1.61 5.56 13.88
N MET A 109 1.74 4.87 12.75
CA MET A 109 2.89 4.01 12.45
C MET A 109 3.86 4.71 11.50
N SER A 110 5.16 4.46 11.64
CA SER A 110 6.20 5.08 10.81
C SER A 110 7.10 4.03 10.17
N GLY A 111 7.56 4.33 8.95
CA GLY A 111 8.57 3.52 8.26
C GLY A 111 9.99 3.87 8.70
N ARG A 112 10.95 3.06 8.22
CA ARG A 112 12.38 3.40 8.21
C ARG A 112 12.70 4.26 6.97
N GLY A 113 13.98 4.53 6.73
CA GLY A 113 14.42 5.27 5.55
C GLY A 113 14.04 4.58 4.23
N LEU A 114 13.76 5.40 3.21
CA LEU A 114 13.50 5.00 1.83
C LEU A 114 14.39 5.86 0.92
N GLY A 115 15.29 5.24 0.16
CA GLY A 115 16.21 5.99 -0.72
C GLY A 115 17.24 6.84 0.04
N PHE A 116 17.53 8.04 -0.49
CA PHE A 116 18.54 8.99 0.01
C PHE A 116 18.08 10.45 -0.08
#